data_AF-T1DSH2-F1
#
_entry.id   AF-T1DSH2-F1
#
_cell.length_a   1.000
_cell.length_b   1.000
_cell.length_c   1.000
_cell.angle_alpha   90.00
_cell.angle_beta   90.00
_cell.angle_gamma   90.00
#
_symmetry.space_group_name_H-M   'P 1'
#
loop_
_entity.id
_entity.type
_entity.pdbx_description
1 polymer ?
#
loop_
_entity_poly.entity_id
_entity_poly.type
_entity_poly.pdbx_seq_one_letter_code
_entity_poly.pdbx_strand_id
1 'polypeptide(L)'
;IAERLHLQYGSYVVGFDLVGQEDLGRPLVDFADMLLTLPPSINFVFHAGETNWHGMQTDENLIDAILLGTKRIGHGYALQKHPLLLDEVRRRRICVEINPVSNQVLKLVADYRNHPASALFTTDFPLVISSDDPSFWRATPLSHDFYIAFLGIASAHQDLRLLKKLALNSLHYSLMADGGEKEAAIAQFERSWSDFIELTVAQILRTQIDSFAGSPPARLFGETLNLRQ
;
A
#
# COMPACT_ATOMS: atom_id res chain seq x y z
N ILE A 1 -28.44 8.50 1.61
CA ILE A 1 -27.64 9.56 0.94
C ILE A 1 -26.71 8.94 -0.10
N ALA A 2 -25.90 7.93 0.28
CA ALA A 2 -25.00 7.22 -0.64
C ALA A 2 -25.70 6.75 -1.93
N GLU A 3 -26.84 6.06 -1.81
CA GLU A 3 -27.66 5.65 -2.97
C GLU A 3 -28.01 6.81 -3.90
N ARG A 4 -28.60 7.88 -3.37
CA ARG A 4 -28.96 9.06 -4.16
C ARG A 4 -27.76 9.66 -4.89
N LEU A 5 -26.62 9.79 -4.22
CA LEU A 5 -25.40 10.34 -4.83
C LEU A 5 -24.84 9.41 -5.90
N HIS A 6 -24.84 8.10 -5.68
CA HIS A 6 -24.40 7.13 -6.66
C HIS A 6 -25.30 7.11 -7.89
N LEU A 7 -26.63 7.16 -7.73
CA LEU A 7 -27.56 7.22 -8.86
C LEU A 7 -27.40 8.50 -9.69
N GLN A 8 -27.04 9.61 -9.05
CA GLN A 8 -26.88 10.90 -9.72
C GLN A 8 -25.47 11.10 -10.33
N TYR A 9 -24.43 10.55 -9.71
CA TYR A 9 -23.03 10.81 -10.03
C TYR A 9 -22.18 9.52 -10.06
N GLY A 10 -22.73 8.40 -10.50
CA GLY A 10 -22.12 7.07 -10.33
C GLY A 10 -20.71 6.89 -10.90
N SER A 11 -20.31 7.70 -11.89
CA SER A 11 -18.94 7.74 -12.40
C SER A 11 -17.94 8.43 -11.45
N TYR A 12 -18.42 9.21 -10.48
CA TYR A 12 -17.63 9.95 -9.49
C TYR A 12 -17.81 9.40 -8.07
N VAL A 13 -19.01 8.94 -7.73
CA VAL A 13 -19.34 8.32 -6.43
C VAL A 13 -19.36 6.80 -6.61
N VAL A 14 -18.17 6.21 -6.53
CA VAL A 14 -17.91 4.81 -6.91
C VAL A 14 -18.06 3.80 -5.77
N GLY A 15 -18.19 4.29 -4.53
CA GLY A 15 -18.32 3.41 -3.37
C GLY A 15 -18.74 4.09 -2.08
N PHE A 16 -18.81 3.28 -1.02
CA PHE A 16 -19.22 3.69 0.33
C PHE A 16 -18.34 3.00 1.38
N ASP A 17 -18.12 3.71 2.48
CA ASP A 17 -17.27 3.31 3.60
C ASP A 17 -17.84 3.85 4.93
N LEU A 18 -17.45 3.22 6.04
CA LEU A 18 -17.68 3.65 7.40
C LEU A 18 -16.33 3.94 8.06
N VAL A 19 -16.12 5.21 8.42
CA VAL A 19 -14.87 5.69 9.00
C VAL A 19 -15.04 6.08 10.47
N GLY A 20 -13.94 6.10 11.22
CA GLY A 20 -13.90 6.47 12.63
C GLY A 20 -12.87 5.65 13.39
N GLN A 21 -12.76 5.87 14.70
CA GLN A 21 -11.89 5.05 15.53
C GLN A 21 -12.55 3.68 15.75
N GLU A 22 -11.94 2.62 15.21
CA GLU A 22 -12.60 1.30 15.07
C GLU A 22 -12.75 0.53 16.40
N ASP A 23 -11.83 0.68 17.36
CA ASP A 23 -11.91 -0.04 18.66
C ASP A 23 -13.05 0.45 19.57
N LEU A 24 -13.40 1.73 19.48
CA LEU A 24 -14.44 2.38 20.28
C LEU A 24 -15.75 2.56 19.50
N GLY A 25 -15.70 2.29 18.20
CA GLY A 25 -16.83 2.38 17.28
C GLY A 25 -17.80 1.22 17.42
N ARG A 26 -18.85 1.25 16.60
CA ARG A 26 -19.78 0.12 16.43
C ARG A 26 -19.24 -0.81 15.35
N PRO A 27 -19.33 -2.14 15.50
CA PRO A 27 -18.86 -3.08 14.49
C PRO A 27 -19.69 -3.02 13.20
N LEU A 28 -19.19 -3.59 12.09
CA LEU A 28 -19.88 -3.59 10.81
C LEU A 28 -21.20 -4.38 10.85
N VAL A 29 -21.27 -5.50 11.57
CA VAL A 29 -22.50 -6.29 11.76
C VAL A 29 -23.68 -5.45 12.25
N ASP A 30 -23.41 -4.44 13.07
CA ASP A 30 -24.39 -3.52 13.66
C ASP A 30 -25.07 -2.61 12.61
N PHE A 31 -24.51 -2.55 11.40
CA PHE A 31 -25.03 -1.81 10.25
C PHE A 31 -25.43 -2.73 9.09
N ALA A 32 -25.26 -4.04 9.20
CA ALA A 32 -25.43 -5.00 8.10
C ALA A 32 -26.81 -4.90 7.44
N ASP A 33 -27.89 -4.84 8.23
CA ASP A 33 -29.26 -4.72 7.71
C ASP A 33 -29.42 -3.48 6.83
N MET A 34 -28.82 -2.35 7.22
CA MET A 34 -28.87 -1.12 6.43
C MET A 34 -27.99 -1.21 5.19
N LEU A 35 -26.77 -1.74 5.32
CA LEU A 35 -25.83 -1.87 4.21
C LEU A 35 -26.37 -2.79 3.11
N LEU A 36 -27.07 -3.87 3.49
CA LEU A 36 -27.71 -4.80 2.56
C LEU A 36 -28.89 -4.20 1.78
N THR A 37 -29.41 -3.04 2.19
CA THR A 37 -30.43 -2.31 1.40
C THR A 37 -29.84 -1.45 0.28
N LEU A 38 -28.52 -1.20 0.28
CA LEU A 38 -27.89 -0.37 -0.75
C LEU A 38 -27.85 -1.11 -2.10
N PRO A 39 -27.97 -0.38 -3.23
CA PRO A 39 -27.86 -0.98 -4.54
C PRO A 39 -26.54 -1.75 -4.72
N PRO A 40 -26.56 -2.97 -5.31
CA PRO A 40 -25.35 -3.75 -5.56
C PRO A 40 -24.29 -3.08 -6.44
N SER A 41 -24.66 -1.99 -7.14
CA SER A 41 -23.76 -1.18 -7.95
C SER A 41 -22.85 -0.26 -7.12
N ILE A 42 -23.17 -0.04 -5.84
CA ILE A 42 -22.31 0.71 -4.92
C ILE A 42 -21.27 -0.25 -4.37
N ASN A 43 -19.99 0.00 -4.67
CA ASN A 43 -18.92 -0.79 -4.09
C ASN A 43 -18.73 -0.45 -2.62
N PHE A 44 -18.51 -1.45 -1.77
CA PHE A 44 -17.98 -1.22 -0.44
C PHE A 44 -16.46 -1.20 -0.43
N VAL A 45 -15.89 -0.31 0.37
CA VAL A 45 -14.44 -0.17 0.60
C VAL A 45 -14.15 0.03 2.08
N PHE A 46 -14.68 -0.86 2.91
CA PHE A 46 -14.69 -0.71 4.36
C PHE A 46 -13.30 -0.59 4.99
N HIS A 47 -13.14 0.37 5.90
CA HIS A 47 -12.17 0.24 6.99
C HIS A 47 -12.53 -0.99 7.82
N ALA A 48 -11.56 -1.89 8.02
CA ALA A 48 -11.75 -3.07 8.85
C ALA A 48 -10.44 -3.60 9.42
N GLY A 49 -10.47 -3.97 10.70
CA GLY A 49 -9.36 -4.62 11.38
C GLY A 49 -8.14 -3.73 11.58
N GLU A 50 -8.32 -2.40 11.68
CA GLU A 50 -7.29 -1.47 12.11
C GLU A 50 -7.07 -1.54 13.63
N THR A 51 -6.56 -2.68 14.11
CA THR A 51 -6.43 -2.93 15.55
C THR A 51 -5.30 -3.87 15.94
N ASN A 52 -4.78 -3.67 17.15
CA ASN A 52 -3.87 -4.59 17.80
C ASN A 52 -4.58 -5.75 18.52
N TRP A 53 -5.89 -5.67 18.74
CA TRP A 53 -6.67 -6.75 19.36
C TRP A 53 -6.77 -8.00 18.47
N HIS A 54 -7.13 -9.13 19.08
CA HIS A 54 -7.35 -10.40 18.39
C HIS A 54 -8.50 -11.16 19.06
N GLY A 55 -9.49 -11.56 18.27
CA GLY A 55 -10.71 -12.19 18.77
C GLY A 55 -11.66 -11.20 19.44
N MET A 56 -11.61 -9.92 19.03
CA MET A 56 -12.52 -8.86 19.44
C MET A 56 -13.36 -8.41 18.24
N GLN A 57 -14.44 -7.69 18.52
CA GLN A 57 -15.37 -7.22 17.49
C GLN A 57 -14.67 -6.39 16.39
N THR A 58 -13.64 -5.63 16.74
CA THR A 58 -12.90 -4.78 15.79
C THR A 58 -12.12 -5.58 14.76
N ASP A 59 -11.38 -6.64 15.14
CA ASP A 59 -10.71 -7.47 14.14
C ASP A 59 -11.69 -8.42 13.42
N GLU A 60 -12.83 -8.75 14.04
CA GLU A 60 -13.91 -9.51 13.42
C GLU A 60 -14.67 -8.71 12.35
N ASN A 61 -14.58 -7.37 12.31
CA ASN A 61 -15.08 -6.56 11.18
C ASN A 61 -14.51 -7.02 9.83
N LEU A 62 -13.33 -7.66 9.81
CA LEU A 62 -12.78 -8.28 8.60
C LEU A 62 -13.71 -9.35 8.02
N ILE A 63 -14.37 -10.13 8.88
CA ILE A 63 -15.33 -11.17 8.48
C ILE A 63 -16.51 -10.50 7.78
N ASP A 64 -17.11 -9.52 8.43
CA ASP A 64 -18.29 -8.80 7.93
C ASP A 64 -17.98 -8.07 6.62
N ALA A 65 -16.85 -7.37 6.54
CA ALA A 65 -16.43 -6.67 5.33
C ALA A 65 -16.32 -7.61 4.12
N ILE A 66 -15.73 -8.81 4.33
CA ILE A 66 -15.60 -9.84 3.29
C ILE A 66 -16.97 -10.43 2.91
N LEU A 67 -17.84 -10.70 3.89
CA LEU A 67 -19.18 -11.23 3.65
C LEU A 67 -20.09 -10.24 2.92
N LEU A 68 -19.98 -8.94 3.25
CA LEU A 68 -20.70 -7.86 2.58
C LEU A 68 -20.15 -7.56 1.18
N GLY A 69 -19.10 -8.27 0.73
CA GLY A 69 -18.59 -8.19 -0.64
C GLY A 69 -17.72 -6.96 -0.91
N THR A 70 -17.03 -6.44 0.12
CA THR A 70 -16.11 -5.31 -0.04
C THR A 70 -15.09 -5.55 -1.16
N LYS A 71 -14.79 -4.50 -1.93
CA LYS A 71 -13.79 -4.55 -3.01
C LYS A 71 -12.38 -4.27 -2.49
N ARG A 72 -12.29 -3.43 -1.47
CA ARG A 72 -11.05 -3.04 -0.80
C ARG A 72 -11.27 -3.05 0.71
N ILE A 73 -10.21 -3.28 1.46
CA ILE A 73 -10.19 -3.23 2.92
C ILE A 73 -9.21 -2.13 3.33
N GLY A 74 -9.71 -1.08 3.96
CA GLY A 74 -8.88 -0.05 4.61
C GLY A 74 -8.08 -0.66 5.75
N HIS A 75 -6.77 -0.46 5.75
CA HIS A 75 -5.76 -1.00 6.69
C HIS A 75 -5.63 -2.53 6.66
N GLY A 76 -6.67 -3.28 7.04
CA GLY A 76 -6.60 -4.73 7.18
C GLY A 76 -5.49 -5.19 8.14
N TYR A 77 -5.16 -4.37 9.14
CA TYR A 77 -3.94 -4.51 9.95
C TYR A 77 -3.92 -5.85 10.72
N ALA A 78 -5.08 -6.26 11.25
CA ALA A 78 -5.25 -7.52 11.98
C ALA A 78 -5.36 -8.77 11.08
N LEU A 79 -5.38 -8.64 9.75
CA LEU A 79 -5.70 -9.74 8.82
C LEU A 79 -4.77 -10.95 8.94
N GLN A 80 -3.48 -10.73 9.24
CA GLN A 80 -2.50 -11.82 9.44
C GLN A 80 -2.85 -12.75 10.61
N LYS A 81 -3.69 -12.29 11.54
CA LYS A 81 -4.14 -13.09 12.68
C LYS A 81 -5.29 -14.05 12.29
N HIS A 82 -5.81 -13.94 11.07
CA HIS A 82 -6.98 -14.67 10.57
C HIS A 82 -6.65 -15.45 9.28
N PRO A 83 -5.98 -16.63 9.37
CA PRO A 83 -5.50 -17.36 8.19
C PRO A 83 -6.59 -17.70 7.15
N LEU A 84 -7.80 -18.06 7.61
CA LEU A 84 -8.93 -18.35 6.71
C LEU A 84 -9.40 -17.09 5.96
N LEU A 85 -9.43 -15.94 6.63
CA LEU A 85 -9.78 -14.67 5.97
C LEU A 85 -8.67 -14.22 5.02
N LEU A 86 -7.41 -14.41 5.41
CA LEU A 86 -6.26 -14.12 4.57
C LEU A 86 -6.32 -14.89 3.25
N ASP A 87 -6.66 -16.18 3.31
CA ASP A 87 -6.83 -17.02 2.12
C ASP A 87 -8.03 -16.56 1.28
N GLU A 88 -9.13 -16.18 1.92
CA GLU A 88 -10.31 -15.71 1.23
C GLU A 88 -10.09 -14.37 0.51
N VAL A 89 -9.40 -13.42 1.17
CA VAL A 89 -8.99 -12.14 0.57
C VAL A 89 -8.11 -12.39 -0.66
N ARG A 90 -7.13 -13.31 -0.55
CA ARG A 90 -6.26 -13.68 -1.67
C ARG A 90 -7.03 -14.33 -2.82
N ARG A 91 -7.96 -15.24 -2.52
CA ARG A 91 -8.77 -15.97 -3.50
C ARG A 91 -9.74 -15.05 -4.23
N ARG A 92 -10.40 -14.15 -3.49
CA ARG A 92 -11.37 -13.17 -4.04
C ARG A 92 -10.71 -11.93 -4.65
N ARG A 93 -9.39 -11.76 -4.49
CA ARG A 93 -8.64 -10.57 -4.94
C ARG A 93 -9.17 -9.28 -4.31
N ILE A 94 -9.54 -9.32 -3.04
CA ILE A 94 -9.94 -8.13 -2.27
C ILE A 94 -8.68 -7.35 -1.92
N CYS A 95 -8.58 -6.09 -2.34
CA CYS A 95 -7.35 -5.31 -2.14
C CYS A 95 -7.25 -4.78 -0.71
N VAL A 96 -6.12 -5.00 -0.04
CA VAL A 96 -5.84 -4.38 1.27
C VAL A 96 -5.04 -3.10 1.09
N GLU A 97 -5.46 -2.03 1.76
CA GLU A 97 -4.85 -0.71 1.70
C GLU A 97 -3.90 -0.52 2.88
N ILE A 98 -2.59 -0.57 2.62
CA ILE A 98 -1.57 -0.43 3.67
C ILE A 98 -1.24 1.05 3.83
N ASN A 99 -1.39 1.57 5.06
CA ASN A 99 -1.15 2.97 5.44
C ASN A 99 -0.05 3.05 6.53
N PRO A 100 1.24 2.83 6.18
CA PRO A 100 2.31 2.67 7.17
C PRO A 100 2.44 3.83 8.14
N VAL A 101 2.47 5.08 7.66
CA VAL A 101 2.67 6.26 8.51
C VAL A 101 1.54 6.37 9.53
N SER A 102 0.29 6.22 9.06
CA SER A 102 -0.90 6.24 9.91
C SER A 102 -0.80 5.18 11.02
N ASN A 103 -0.49 3.93 10.66
CA ASN A 103 -0.41 2.85 11.63
C ASN A 103 0.63 3.09 12.74
N GLN A 104 1.75 3.77 12.46
CA GLN A 104 2.72 4.13 13.50
C GLN A 104 2.26 5.34 14.33
N VAL A 105 1.75 6.40 13.69
CA VAL A 105 1.27 7.60 14.41
C VAL A 105 0.14 7.24 15.38
N LEU A 106 -0.75 6.34 14.96
CA LEU A 106 -1.86 5.80 15.76
C LEU A 106 -1.42 4.67 16.72
N LYS A 107 -0.11 4.39 16.82
CA LYS A 107 0.51 3.46 17.77
C LYS A 107 0.09 1.99 17.62
N LEU A 108 -0.28 1.56 16.40
CA LEU A 108 -0.47 0.15 16.11
C LEU A 108 0.86 -0.60 16.03
N VAL A 109 1.91 0.09 15.56
CA VAL A 109 3.28 -0.46 15.48
C VAL A 109 4.30 0.58 15.94
N ALA A 110 5.28 0.18 16.75
CA ALA A 110 6.39 1.05 17.13
C ALA A 110 7.52 1.01 16.09
N ASP A 111 7.82 -0.17 15.56
CA ASP A 111 8.90 -0.43 14.60
C ASP A 111 8.32 -1.08 13.34
N TYR A 112 8.46 -0.40 12.20
CA TYR A 112 7.92 -0.84 10.91
C TYR A 112 8.38 -2.23 10.47
N ARG A 113 9.51 -2.72 10.97
CA ARG A 113 10.00 -4.08 10.67
C ARG A 113 9.07 -5.17 11.25
N ASN A 114 8.25 -4.82 12.23
CA ASN A 114 7.23 -5.69 12.83
C ASN A 114 5.83 -5.48 12.20
N HIS A 115 5.71 -4.65 11.16
CA HIS A 115 4.42 -4.39 10.54
C HIS A 115 3.86 -5.68 9.90
N PRO A 116 2.59 -6.05 10.13
CA PRO A 116 2.01 -7.32 9.66
C PRO A 116 2.03 -7.47 8.13
N ALA A 117 1.98 -6.36 7.39
CA ALA A 117 2.13 -6.34 5.93
C ALA A 117 3.46 -6.91 5.41
N SER A 118 4.51 -7.01 6.25
CA SER A 118 5.80 -7.58 5.84
C SER A 118 5.65 -8.99 5.27
N ALA A 119 4.82 -9.83 5.90
CA ALA A 119 4.50 -11.16 5.40
C ALA A 119 3.72 -11.14 4.08
N LEU A 120 2.84 -10.13 3.86
CA LEU A 120 2.05 -10.01 2.64
C LEU A 120 2.90 -9.69 1.42
N PHE A 121 3.95 -8.88 1.59
CA PHE A 121 4.89 -8.51 0.51
C PHE A 121 5.69 -9.70 -0.03
N THR A 122 5.74 -10.81 0.70
CA THR A 122 6.45 -12.03 0.26
C THR A 122 5.66 -12.87 -0.76
N THR A 123 4.40 -12.50 -1.02
CA THR A 123 3.51 -13.26 -1.91
C THR A 123 2.84 -12.36 -2.95
N ASP A 124 2.09 -12.94 -3.88
CA ASP A 124 1.25 -12.18 -4.80
C ASP A 124 -0.07 -11.68 -4.16
N PHE A 125 0.04 -11.07 -2.98
CA PHE A 125 -1.11 -10.61 -2.23
C PHE A 125 -1.75 -9.36 -2.87
N PRO A 126 -3.09 -9.27 -2.92
CA PRO A 126 -3.80 -8.09 -3.42
C PRO A 126 -3.68 -6.93 -2.41
N LEU A 127 -2.72 -6.03 -2.61
CA LEU A 127 -2.52 -4.87 -1.75
C LEU A 127 -1.98 -3.66 -2.49
N VAL A 128 -2.17 -2.49 -1.88
CA VAL A 128 -1.66 -1.19 -2.33
C VAL A 128 -1.08 -0.42 -1.16
N ILE A 129 -0.26 0.59 -1.44
CA ILE A 129 0.19 1.57 -0.45
C ILE A 129 -0.63 2.84 -0.62
N SER A 130 -1.12 3.39 0.48
CA SER A 130 -1.79 4.69 0.57
C SER A 130 -1.22 5.47 1.76
N SER A 131 -1.64 6.72 1.93
CA SER A 131 -1.12 7.65 2.94
C SER A 131 -2.14 8.08 3.98
N ASP A 132 -3.38 7.62 3.84
CA ASP A 132 -4.49 7.94 4.73
C ASP A 132 -4.67 9.48 4.85
N ASP A 133 -4.32 10.07 5.98
CA ASP A 133 -4.35 11.51 6.26
C ASP A 133 -2.97 12.20 6.27
N PRO A 134 -2.22 12.27 5.14
CA PRO A 134 -0.81 12.72 5.12
C PRO A 134 -0.58 14.10 5.73
N SER A 135 -1.55 15.01 5.58
CA SER A 135 -1.49 16.36 6.17
C SER A 135 -1.45 16.34 7.70
N PHE A 136 -2.22 15.46 8.34
CA PHE A 136 -2.23 15.31 9.80
C PHE A 136 -0.92 14.71 10.30
N TRP A 137 -0.29 13.84 9.49
CA TRP A 137 0.98 13.19 9.81
C TRP A 137 2.21 14.06 9.50
N ARG A 138 2.02 15.24 8.90
CA ARG A 138 3.10 16.07 8.34
C ARG A 138 3.95 15.29 7.33
N ALA A 139 3.30 14.43 6.56
CA ALA A 139 3.91 13.61 5.53
C ALA A 139 3.66 14.17 4.13
N THR A 140 4.49 13.76 3.17
CA THR A 140 4.20 13.97 1.75
C THR A 140 3.01 13.11 1.33
N PRO A 141 2.28 13.45 0.26
CA PRO A 141 1.03 12.76 -0.08
C PRO A 141 1.15 11.26 -0.32
N LEU A 142 2.32 10.71 -0.68
CA LEU A 142 2.49 9.27 -0.90
C LEU A 142 3.95 8.78 -0.76
N SER A 143 4.94 9.65 -1.01
CA SER A 143 6.35 9.25 -1.04
C SER A 143 6.89 8.75 0.29
N HIS A 144 6.42 9.30 1.42
CA HIS A 144 6.84 8.82 2.75
C HIS A 144 6.32 7.40 3.03
N ASP A 145 5.05 7.11 2.72
CA ASP A 145 4.49 5.76 2.90
C ASP A 145 5.16 4.75 1.97
N PHE A 146 5.49 5.11 0.73
CA PHE A 146 6.30 4.26 -0.15
C PHE A 146 7.72 4.04 0.38
N TYR A 147 8.36 5.07 0.93
CA TYR A 147 9.68 4.96 1.55
C TYR A 147 9.64 3.96 2.72
N ILE A 148 8.66 4.08 3.61
CA ILE A 148 8.50 3.18 4.77
C ILE A 148 8.12 1.77 4.33
N ALA A 149 7.21 1.62 3.35
CA ALA A 149 6.86 0.32 2.81
C ALA A 149 8.10 -0.39 2.23
N PHE A 150 8.93 0.33 1.48
CA PHE A 150 10.09 -0.25 0.80
C PHE A 150 11.30 -0.50 1.72
N LEU A 151 11.60 0.42 2.64
CA LEU A 151 12.80 0.32 3.49
C LEU A 151 12.52 -0.20 4.91
N GLY A 152 11.31 0.01 5.42
CA GLY A 152 10.92 -0.36 6.77
C GLY A 152 10.20 -1.70 6.86
N ILE A 153 9.27 -1.97 5.93
CA ILE A 153 8.38 -3.14 5.98
C ILE A 153 8.89 -4.29 5.09
N ALA A 154 9.32 -3.97 3.87
CA ALA A 154 9.76 -4.96 2.90
C ALA A 154 11.07 -5.63 3.29
N SER A 155 11.27 -6.85 2.79
CA SER A 155 12.55 -7.55 2.89
C SER A 155 13.64 -6.76 2.17
N ALA A 156 14.87 -6.78 2.70
CA ALA A 156 16.05 -6.20 2.05
C ALA A 156 16.38 -6.84 0.68
N HIS A 157 15.77 -7.97 0.34
CA HIS A 157 15.88 -8.60 -0.98
C HIS A 157 14.85 -8.10 -2.00
N GLN A 158 13.92 -7.25 -1.58
CA GLN A 158 12.98 -6.60 -2.50
C GLN A 158 13.71 -5.50 -3.27
N ASP A 159 13.20 -5.21 -4.46
CA ASP A 159 13.82 -4.29 -5.39
C ASP A 159 12.77 -3.45 -6.12
N LEU A 160 13.20 -2.80 -7.19
CA LEU A 160 12.36 -1.94 -8.01
C LEU A 160 11.10 -2.63 -8.56
N ARG A 161 11.08 -3.97 -8.66
CA ARG A 161 9.91 -4.75 -9.07
C ARG A 161 8.78 -4.63 -8.05
N LEU A 162 9.09 -4.58 -6.75
CA LEU A 162 8.08 -4.35 -5.70
C LEU A 162 7.44 -2.97 -5.88
N LEU A 163 8.26 -1.93 -6.06
CA LEU A 163 7.77 -0.56 -6.27
C LEU A 163 6.86 -0.48 -7.50
N LYS A 164 7.29 -1.06 -8.63
CA LYS A 164 6.45 -1.11 -9.84
C LYS A 164 5.14 -1.86 -9.61
N LYS A 165 5.21 -3.02 -8.94
CA LYS A 165 4.03 -3.83 -8.62
C LYS A 165 3.04 -3.06 -7.73
N LEU A 166 3.50 -2.40 -6.68
CA LEU A 166 2.64 -1.61 -5.78
C LEU A 166 1.94 -0.46 -6.52
N ALA A 167 2.67 0.20 -7.43
CA ALA A 167 2.10 1.24 -8.28
C ALA A 167 1.10 0.70 -9.31
N LEU A 168 1.38 -0.44 -9.96
CA LEU A 168 0.43 -1.09 -10.87
C LEU A 168 -0.81 -1.61 -10.13
N ASN A 169 -0.63 -2.16 -8.93
CA ASN A 169 -1.73 -2.62 -8.09
C ASN A 169 -2.71 -1.49 -7.79
N SER A 170 -2.26 -0.25 -7.56
CA SER A 170 -3.15 0.88 -7.30
C SER A 170 -4.07 1.20 -8.47
N LEU A 171 -3.64 0.91 -9.70
CA LEU A 171 -4.45 1.04 -10.91
C LEU A 171 -5.34 -0.20 -11.12
N HIS A 172 -4.81 -1.41 -10.93
CA HIS A 172 -5.57 -2.64 -11.12
C HIS A 172 -6.75 -2.75 -10.14
N TYR A 173 -6.52 -2.41 -8.87
CA TYR A 173 -7.53 -2.45 -7.81
C TYR A 173 -8.31 -1.13 -7.65
N SER A 174 -8.12 -0.17 -8.55
CA SER A 174 -8.96 1.02 -8.58
C SER A 174 -10.40 0.65 -8.95
N LEU A 175 -11.34 1.50 -8.53
CA LEU A 175 -12.76 1.41 -8.90
C LEU A 175 -13.09 2.24 -10.15
N MET A 176 -12.09 2.49 -11.02
CA MET A 176 -12.31 3.11 -12.33
C MET A 176 -13.33 2.29 -13.12
N ALA A 177 -14.18 2.98 -13.87
CA ALA A 177 -15.28 2.36 -14.59
C ALA A 177 -14.78 1.45 -15.72
N ASP A 178 -15.56 0.41 -16.02
CA ASP A 178 -15.34 -0.41 -17.21
C ASP A 178 -15.57 0.45 -18.46
N GLY A 179 -14.53 0.65 -19.26
CA GLY A 179 -14.60 1.56 -20.42
C GLY A 179 -13.27 1.98 -21.01
N GLY A 180 -12.16 1.32 -20.67
CA GLY A 180 -10.83 1.67 -21.17
C GLY A 180 -10.08 2.67 -20.28
N GLU A 181 -10.72 3.26 -19.26
CA GLU A 181 -10.07 4.25 -18.38
C GLU A 181 -8.89 3.63 -17.62
N LYS A 182 -9.10 2.44 -17.05
CA LYS A 182 -8.06 1.70 -16.34
C LYS A 182 -6.91 1.31 -17.26
N GLU A 183 -7.22 0.82 -18.46
CA GLU A 183 -6.23 0.48 -19.49
C GLU A 183 -5.43 1.71 -19.93
N ALA A 184 -6.09 2.85 -20.10
CA ALA A 184 -5.44 4.11 -20.46
C ALA A 184 -4.52 4.61 -19.32
N ALA A 185 -4.95 4.52 -18.07
CA ALA A 185 -4.15 4.88 -16.90
C ALA A 185 -2.92 3.96 -16.76
N ILE A 186 -3.09 2.65 -16.94
CA ILE A 186 -1.98 1.69 -16.94
C ILE A 186 -1.00 1.99 -18.09
N ALA A 187 -1.50 2.25 -19.30
CA ALA A 187 -0.64 2.60 -20.43
C ALA A 187 0.12 3.91 -20.20
N GLN A 188 -0.50 4.90 -19.56
CA GLN A 188 0.16 6.14 -19.16
C GLN A 188 1.24 5.87 -18.11
N PHE A 189 0.92 5.09 -17.08
CA PHE A 189 1.89 4.69 -16.06
C PHE A 189 3.09 3.98 -16.66
N GLU A 190 2.90 3.04 -17.59
CA GLU A 190 4.01 2.31 -18.22
C GLU A 190 4.95 3.24 -19.01
N ARG A 191 4.41 4.28 -19.67
CA ARG A 191 5.23 5.31 -20.33
C ARG A 191 6.02 6.11 -19.30
N SER A 192 5.35 6.67 -18.30
CA SER A 192 6.00 7.46 -17.25
C SER A 192 7.02 6.66 -16.43
N TRP A 193 6.75 5.37 -16.23
CA TRP A 193 7.67 4.45 -15.58
C TRP A 193 8.92 4.24 -16.43
N SER A 194 8.77 4.06 -17.74
CA SER A 194 9.91 3.92 -18.66
C SER A 194 10.80 5.16 -18.64
N ASP A 195 10.20 6.36 -18.72
CA ASP A 195 10.92 7.63 -18.61
C ASP A 195 11.67 7.73 -17.26
N PHE A 196 11.01 7.34 -16.17
CA PHE A 196 11.63 7.31 -14.84
C PHE A 196 12.85 6.38 -14.78
N ILE A 197 12.77 5.19 -15.38
CA ILE A 197 13.92 4.26 -15.44
C ILE A 197 15.07 4.87 -16.23
N GLU A 198 14.80 5.41 -17.42
CA GLU A 198 15.84 6.01 -18.27
C GLU A 198 16.54 7.18 -17.57
N LEU A 199 15.78 8.08 -16.96
CA LEU A 199 16.31 9.21 -16.19
C LEU A 199 17.13 8.74 -14.98
N THR A 200 16.64 7.74 -14.25
CA THR A 200 17.33 7.20 -13.06
C THR A 200 18.66 6.55 -13.45
N VAL A 201 18.68 5.73 -14.51
CA VAL A 201 19.90 5.10 -15.01
C VAL A 201 20.90 6.16 -15.47
N ALA A 202 20.44 7.15 -16.25
CA ALA A 202 21.29 8.25 -16.70
C ALA A 202 21.89 9.04 -15.53
N GLN A 203 21.09 9.30 -14.49
CA GLN A 203 21.55 9.98 -13.28
C GLN A 203 22.61 9.16 -12.54
N ILE A 204 22.39 7.86 -12.31
CA ILE A 204 23.34 6.98 -11.62
C ILE A 204 24.66 6.92 -12.39
N LEU A 205 24.62 6.75 -13.71
CA LEU A 205 25.82 6.70 -14.54
C LEU A 205 26.61 8.01 -14.49
N ARG A 206 25.94 9.17 -14.50
CA ARG A 206 26.59 10.49 -14.33
C ARG A 206 27.28 10.60 -12.98
N THR A 207 26.58 10.25 -11.89
CA THR A 207 27.15 10.31 -10.53
C THR A 207 28.37 9.40 -10.37
N GLN A 208 28.35 8.22 -11.00
CA GLN A 208 29.52 7.33 -11.01
C GLN A 208 30.71 7.97 -11.73
N ILE A 209 30.50 8.52 -12.94
CA ILE A 209 31.56 9.21 -13.69
C ILE A 209 32.17 10.36 -12.88
N ASP A 210 31.35 11.18 -12.23
CA ASP A 210 31.81 12.31 -11.41
C ASP A 210 32.62 11.83 -10.19
N SER A 211 32.25 10.70 -9.59
CA SER A 211 33.01 10.11 -8.47
C SER A 211 34.41 9.60 -8.88
N PHE A 212 34.57 9.13 -10.12
CA PHE A 212 35.87 8.74 -10.67
C PHE A 212 36.70 9.94 -11.11
N ALA A 213 36.07 11.02 -11.60
CA ALA A 213 36.75 12.25 -12.00
C ALA A 213 37.25 13.10 -10.82
N GLY A 214 36.65 12.95 -9.63
CA GLY A 214 37.05 13.64 -8.40
C GLY A 214 38.10 12.93 -7.53
N SER A 215 38.53 11.72 -7.91
CA SER A 215 39.57 10.97 -7.18
C SER A 215 40.96 11.36 -7.69
N PRO A 216 41.90 11.84 -6.83
CA PRO A 216 43.25 12.13 -7.29
C PRO A 216 43.89 10.85 -7.83
N PRO A 217 44.74 10.92 -8.89
CA PRO A 217 45.37 9.73 -9.43
C PRO A 217 46.13 9.03 -8.30
N ALA A 218 45.81 7.75 -8.09
CA ALA A 218 46.55 6.90 -7.17
C ALA A 218 48.03 7.02 -7.54
N ARG A 219 48.84 7.60 -6.65
CA ARG A 219 50.29 7.59 -6.80
C ARG A 219 50.69 6.12 -6.80
N LEU A 220 51.05 5.61 -7.96
CA LEU A 220 51.83 4.39 -8.10
C LEU A 220 53.20 4.66 -7.45
N PHE A 221 53.28 4.50 -6.14
CA PHE A 221 54.56 4.37 -5.45
C PHE A 221 55.08 2.95 -5.72
N GLY A 222 55.81 2.83 -6.82
CA GLY A 222 56.91 1.89 -6.87
C GLY A 222 58.07 2.51 -6.10
N GLU A 223 58.37 1.98 -4.92
CA GLU A 223 59.70 2.10 -4.30
C GLU A 223 59.90 0.94 -3.32
N THR A 224 60.72 0.00 -3.78
CA THR A 224 61.60 -0.91 -3.05
C THR A 224 61.47 -0.96 -1.51
N LEU A 225 60.92 -2.07 -1.00
CA LEU A 225 61.20 -2.55 0.36
C LEU A 225 62.62 -3.11 0.41
N ASN A 226 63.52 -2.37 1.06
CA ASN A 226 64.85 -2.83 1.45
C ASN A 226 64.95 -2.90 2.99
N LEU A 227 65.03 -4.13 3.50
CA LEU A 227 65.68 -4.67 4.70
C LEU A 227 66.00 -3.79 5.95
N ARG A 228 65.72 -4.41 7.13
CA ARG A 228 66.21 -4.15 8.53
C ARG A 228 65.46 -3.00 9.24
N GLN A 229 64.95 -3.12 10.47
CA GLN A 229 65.22 -3.97 11.64
C GLN A 229 63.92 -4.48 12.29
#